data_AF-A0A7W6ZQ84-F1
#
_entry.id   AF-A0A7W6ZQ84-F1
#
_cell.length_a   1.000
_cell.length_b   1.000
_cell.length_c   1.000
_cell.angle_alpha   90.00
_cell.angle_beta   90.00
_cell.angle_gamma   90.00
#
_symmetry.space_group_name_H-M   'P 1'
#
loop_
_entity.id
_entity.type
_entity.pdbx_description
1 polymer ?
#
loop_
_entity_poly.entity_id
_entity_poly.type
_entity_poly.pdbx_seq_one_letter_code
_entity_poly.pdbx_strand_id
1 'polypeptide(L)'
;MTRKPGREVHRHWPDEVKAQIVSESLRPGAMVNEVAERHGLKPNHLSTWRTMERQGKLVLPAPEDAVEFAAVIVDPPVSEPPIKKASRPEIIIGSVTIRLEEGASAVRIAAVARACAVPA
;
A
#
# COMPACT_ATOMS: atom_id res chain seq x y z
N MET A 1 26.87 53.10 -8.42
CA MET A 1 25.69 53.02 -7.52
C MET A 1 25.43 51.57 -7.17
N THR A 2 26.05 51.06 -6.10
CA THR A 2 25.82 49.69 -5.62
C THR A 2 24.62 49.69 -4.68
N ARG A 3 23.47 49.21 -5.16
CA ARG A 3 22.25 49.05 -4.36
C ARG A 3 22.48 47.93 -3.36
N LYS A 4 22.62 48.28 -2.07
CA LYS A 4 22.68 47.32 -0.97
C LYS A 4 21.43 46.45 -1.00
N PRO A 5 21.53 45.11 -0.95
CA PRO A 5 20.36 44.30 -0.65
C PRO A 5 19.99 44.60 0.80
N GLY A 6 18.84 45.26 0.98
CA GLY A 6 18.27 45.46 2.31
C GLY A 6 18.16 44.12 3.00
N ARG A 7 18.56 44.06 4.27
CA ARG A 7 18.41 42.88 5.15
C ARG A 7 17.04 42.26 4.88
N GLU A 8 17.04 41.05 4.32
CA GLU A 8 15.83 40.25 4.11
C GLU A 8 15.27 40.03 5.51
N VAL A 9 14.30 40.87 5.91
CA VAL A 9 13.53 40.67 7.13
C VAL A 9 12.98 39.27 6.97
N HIS A 10 13.46 38.32 7.78
CA HIS A 10 13.01 36.95 7.76
C HIS A 10 11.51 36.97 8.05
N ARG A 11 10.71 37.03 6.98
CA ARG A 11 9.27 37.07 7.06
C ARG A 11 8.87 35.77 7.72
N HIS A 12 8.50 35.84 8.98
CA HIS A 12 8.01 34.70 9.70
C HIS A 12 6.61 34.44 9.20
N TRP A 13 6.43 33.30 8.55
CA TRP A 13 5.13 32.86 8.04
C TRP A 13 4.48 31.97 9.12
N PRO A 14 3.39 32.42 9.76
CA PRO A 14 2.61 31.56 10.64
C PRO A 14 2.14 30.32 9.88
N ASP A 15 2.00 29.19 10.56
CA ASP A 15 1.61 27.94 9.91
C ASP A 15 0.24 28.04 9.22
N GLU A 16 -0.68 28.82 9.76
CA GLU A 16 -1.97 29.14 9.11
C GLU A 16 -1.77 29.78 7.73
N VAL A 17 -0.85 30.74 7.63
CA VAL A 17 -0.59 31.43 6.36
C VAL A 17 0.15 30.51 5.40
N LYS A 18 1.09 29.69 5.89
CA LYS A 18 1.74 28.67 5.06
C LYS A 18 0.70 27.69 4.50
N ALA A 19 -0.22 27.23 5.34
CA ALA A 19 -1.29 26.31 4.99
C ALA A 19 -2.21 26.89 3.92
N GLN A 20 -2.60 28.16 4.05
CA GLN A 20 -3.42 28.84 3.04
C GLN A 20 -2.71 28.89 1.67
N ILE A 21 -1.43 29.25 1.65
CA ILE A 21 -0.64 29.35 0.40
C ILE A 21 -0.42 27.95 -0.22
N VAL A 22 -0.17 26.93 0.61
CA VAL A 22 -0.06 25.55 0.13
C VAL A 22 -1.39 25.06 -0.44
N SER A 23 -2.51 25.31 0.24
CA SER A 23 -3.85 24.99 -0.24
C SER A 23 -4.14 25.61 -1.61
N GLU A 24 -3.86 26.92 -1.76
CA GLU A 24 -4.00 27.62 -3.04
C GLU A 24 -3.15 26.97 -4.14
N SER A 25 -1.92 26.57 -3.82
CA SER A 25 -1.03 25.92 -4.78
C SER A 25 -1.52 24.55 -5.23
N LEU A 26 -2.26 23.81 -4.39
CA LEU A 26 -2.74 22.45 -4.68
C LEU A 26 -4.00 22.43 -5.54
N ARG A 27 -4.60 23.59 -5.82
CA ARG A 27 -5.77 23.69 -6.71
C ARG A 27 -5.43 23.17 -8.12
N PRO A 28 -6.36 22.46 -8.78
CA PRO A 28 -6.16 22.03 -10.17
C PRO A 28 -5.79 23.22 -11.07
N GLY A 29 -4.72 23.08 -11.85
CA GLY A 29 -4.24 24.14 -12.76
C GLY A 29 -3.39 25.25 -12.13
N ALA A 30 -3.18 25.26 -10.80
CA ALA A 30 -2.33 26.26 -10.16
C ALA A 30 -0.83 26.02 -10.44
N MET A 31 -0.10 27.08 -10.85
CA MET A 31 1.34 27.04 -11.03
C MET A 31 2.09 27.53 -9.78
N VAL A 32 3.07 26.74 -9.33
CA VAL A 32 3.87 27.04 -8.12
C VAL A 32 4.54 28.41 -8.21
N ASN A 33 5.07 28.77 -9.38
CA ASN A 33 5.75 30.05 -9.58
C ASN A 33 4.80 31.24 -9.43
N GLU A 34 3.62 31.17 -10.03
CA GLU A 34 2.63 32.26 -9.95
C GLU A 34 2.12 32.46 -8.51
N VAL A 35 1.84 31.36 -7.80
CA VAL A 35 1.41 31.42 -6.39
C VAL A 35 2.55 31.98 -5.53
N ALA A 36 3.79 31.56 -5.78
CA ALA A 36 4.95 32.05 -5.05
C ALA A 36 5.17 33.57 -5.27
N GLU A 37 5.08 34.04 -6.51
CA GLU A 37 5.22 35.45 -6.87
C GLU A 37 4.12 36.32 -6.23
N ARG A 38 2.86 35.87 -6.27
CA ARG A 38 1.71 36.57 -5.67
C ARG A 38 1.91 36.85 -4.17
N HIS A 39 2.53 35.90 -3.48
CA HIS A 39 2.77 35.99 -2.03
C HIS A 39 4.18 36.51 -1.69
N GLY A 40 4.99 36.85 -2.70
CA GLY A 40 6.35 37.36 -2.52
C GLY A 40 7.31 36.35 -1.90
N LEU A 41 7.09 35.04 -2.11
CA LEU A 41 7.99 33.99 -1.68
C LEU A 41 8.78 33.39 -2.84
N LYS A 42 9.92 32.79 -2.51
CA LYS A 42 10.70 31.98 -3.46
C LYS A 42 9.95 30.65 -3.71
N PRO A 43 9.81 30.17 -4.96
CA PRO A 43 9.14 28.90 -5.28
C PRO A 43 9.66 27.70 -4.47
N ASN A 44 10.96 27.68 -4.17
CA ASN A 44 11.59 26.64 -3.35
C ASN A 44 10.98 26.51 -1.95
N HIS A 45 10.56 27.61 -1.31
CA HIS A 45 9.89 27.55 -0.01
C HIS A 45 8.51 26.88 -0.13
N LEU A 46 7.78 27.16 -1.21
CA LEU A 46 6.46 26.55 -1.45
C LEU A 46 6.58 25.04 -1.69
N SER A 47 7.62 24.61 -2.42
CA SER A 47 7.92 23.18 -2.60
C SER A 47 8.22 22.47 -1.27
N THR A 48 9.00 23.11 -0.40
CA THR A 48 9.28 22.58 0.96
C THR A 48 7.99 22.48 1.78
N TRP A 49 7.12 23.49 1.75
CA TRP A 49 5.86 23.45 2.52
C TRP A 49 4.86 22.43 1.98
N ARG A 50 4.78 22.24 0.66
CA ARG A 50 4.03 21.12 0.05
C ARG A 50 4.54 19.76 0.51
N THR A 51 5.84 19.64 0.77
CA THR A 51 6.43 18.40 1.28
C THR A 51 6.06 18.20 2.75
N MET A 52 6.02 19.29 3.55
CA MET A 52 5.55 19.24 4.93
C MET A 52 4.08 18.83 5.03
N GLU A 53 3.23 19.32 4.15
CA GLU A 53 1.82 18.94 4.05
C GLU A 53 1.66 17.44 3.78
N ARG A 54 2.34 16.90 2.76
CA ARG A 54 2.35 15.46 2.46
C ARG A 54 2.86 14.59 3.62
N GLN A 55 3.73 15.14 4.46
CA GLN A 55 4.26 14.49 5.66
C GLN A 55 3.35 14.67 6.90
N GLY A 56 2.23 15.36 6.79
CA GLY A 56 1.32 15.66 7.89
C GLY A 56 1.86 16.68 8.91
N LYS A 57 2.92 17.42 8.57
CA LYS A 57 3.56 18.44 9.44
C LYS A 57 2.96 19.83 9.27
N LEU A 58 2.13 20.02 8.24
CA LEU A 58 1.40 21.25 7.99
C LEU A 58 -0.05 20.86 7.71
N VAL A 59 -0.96 21.28 8.59
CA VAL A 59 -2.39 21.00 8.45
C VAL A 59 -2.99 22.05 7.53
N LEU A 60 -3.70 21.61 6.50
CA LEU A 60 -4.39 22.50 5.58
C LEU A 60 -5.81 22.84 6.08
N PRO A 61 -6.32 24.03 5.72
CA PRO A 61 -7.74 24.31 5.88
C PRO A 61 -8.58 23.31 5.08
N ALA A 62 -9.80 23.06 5.54
CA ALA A 62 -10.74 22.21 4.82
C ALA A 62 -10.98 22.78 3.41
N PRO A 63 -10.97 21.94 2.37
CA PRO A 63 -11.31 22.38 1.02
C PRO A 63 -12.73 22.93 0.98
N GLU A 64 -12.92 24.04 0.27
CA GLU A 64 -14.22 24.70 0.10
C GLU A 64 -15.11 23.93 -0.90
N ASP A 65 -14.48 23.25 -1.86
CA ASP A 65 -15.14 22.41 -2.85
C ASP A 65 -15.46 21.02 -2.27
N ALA A 66 -16.49 20.36 -2.79
CA ALA A 66 -16.86 19.01 -2.38
C ALA A 66 -15.70 18.02 -2.67
N VAL A 67 -15.25 17.30 -1.65
CA VAL A 67 -14.22 16.26 -1.80
C VAL A 67 -14.88 14.99 -2.33
N GLU A 68 -14.50 14.59 -3.55
CA GLU A 68 -14.89 13.31 -4.11
C GLU A 68 -13.83 12.25 -3.77
N PHE A 69 -14.26 11.13 -3.19
CA PHE A 69 -13.43 9.96 -2.96
C PHE A 69 -13.81 8.87 -3.96
N ALA A 70 -12.81 8.20 -4.55
CA ALA A 70 -13.07 7.02 -5.36
C ALA A 70 -13.59 5.87 -4.47
N ALA A 71 -14.65 5.19 -4.93
CA ALA A 71 -15.15 4.01 -4.25
C ALA A 71 -14.14 2.85 -4.34
N VAL A 72 -13.84 2.21 -3.21
CA VAL A 72 -13.02 0.99 -3.19
C VAL A 72 -13.88 -0.20 -3.61
N ILE A 73 -13.51 -0.87 -4.69
CA ILE A 73 -14.13 -2.13 -5.12
C ILE A 73 -13.29 -3.27 -4.55
N VAL A 74 -13.90 -4.13 -3.73
CA VAL A 74 -13.25 -5.36 -3.25
C VAL A 74 -13.57 -6.46 -4.25
N ASP A 75 -12.54 -6.97 -4.94
CA ASP A 75 -12.71 -8.14 -5.79
C ASP A 75 -13.14 -9.34 -4.93
N PRO A 76 -14.14 -10.13 -5.38
CA PRO A 76 -14.49 -11.35 -4.68
C PRO A 76 -13.27 -12.27 -4.63
N PRO A 77 -13.09 -13.03 -3.53
CA PRO A 77 -11.97 -13.96 -3.45
C PRO A 77 -12.02 -14.91 -4.65
N VAL A 78 -10.90 -15.01 -5.38
CA VAL A 78 -10.76 -15.97 -6.47
C VAL A 78 -11.06 -17.35 -5.90
N SER A 79 -12.16 -17.94 -6.36
CA SER A 79 -12.52 -19.30 -5.99
C SER A 79 -11.50 -20.24 -6.64
N GLU A 80 -10.50 -20.66 -5.87
CA GLU A 80 -9.60 -21.73 -6.29
C GLU A 80 -10.47 -22.98 -6.57
N PRO A 81 -10.31 -23.62 -7.74
CA PRO A 81 -11.10 -24.81 -8.05
C PRO A 81 -10.85 -25.84 -6.95
N PRO A 82 -11.89 -26.55 -6.47
CA PRO A 82 -11.74 -27.50 -5.38
C PRO A 82 -10.66 -28.51 -5.77
N ILE A 83 -9.57 -28.51 -5.01
CA ILE A 83 -8.56 -29.57 -5.10
C ILE A 83 -9.33 -30.86 -4.84
N LYS A 84 -9.57 -31.65 -5.89
CA LYS A 84 -10.12 -33.00 -5.76
C LYS A 84 -9.15 -33.75 -4.86
N LYS A 85 -9.48 -33.87 -3.57
CA LYS A 85 -8.74 -34.74 -2.65
C LYS A 85 -8.80 -36.12 -3.27
N ALA A 86 -7.70 -36.56 -3.89
CA ALA A 86 -7.63 -37.89 -4.46
C ALA A 86 -7.99 -38.86 -3.34
N SER A 87 -9.05 -39.65 -3.53
CA SER A 87 -9.52 -40.64 -2.56
C SER A 87 -8.64 -41.89 -2.65
N ARG A 88 -7.32 -41.68 -2.49
CA ARG A 88 -6.31 -42.71 -2.60
C ARG A 88 -5.82 -43.03 -1.19
N PRO A 89 -5.94 -44.28 -0.73
CA PRO A 89 -5.40 -44.69 0.55
C PRO A 89 -3.87 -44.52 0.56
N GLU A 90 -3.32 -44.03 1.66
CA GLU A 90 -1.89 -43.85 1.86
C GLU A 90 -1.46 -44.56 3.16
N ILE A 91 -0.36 -45.29 3.10
CA ILE A 91 0.26 -45.95 4.26
C ILE A 91 1.59 -45.24 4.53
N ILE A 92 1.75 -44.73 5.75
CA ILE A 92 2.94 -43.97 6.18
C ILE A 92 3.73 -44.81 7.18
N ILE A 93 5.01 -45.04 6.90
CA ILE A 93 5.93 -45.86 7.70
C ILE A 93 7.23 -45.07 7.89
N GLY A 94 7.35 -44.39 9.02
CA GLY A 94 8.44 -43.45 9.25
C GLY A 94 8.46 -42.36 8.17
N SER A 95 9.53 -42.29 7.40
CA SER A 95 9.70 -41.35 6.28
C SER A 95 9.17 -41.86 4.93
N VAL A 96 8.69 -43.11 4.87
CA VAL A 96 8.20 -43.72 3.63
C VAL A 96 6.69 -43.56 3.53
N THR A 97 6.21 -43.06 2.39
CA THR A 97 4.79 -43.00 2.06
C THR A 97 4.49 -43.89 0.87
N ILE A 98 3.59 -44.86 1.06
CA ILE A 98 3.11 -45.76 0.02
C ILE A 98 1.70 -45.32 -0.37
N ARG A 99 1.52 -44.93 -1.64
CA ARG A 99 0.23 -44.47 -2.17
C ARG A 99 -0.42 -45.60 -2.97
N LEU A 100 -1.65 -45.95 -2.63
CA LEU A 100 -2.42 -46.99 -3.33
C LEU A 100 -3.31 -46.35 -4.42
N GLU A 101 -3.79 -47.16 -5.35
CA GLU A 101 -4.78 -46.72 -6.34
C GLU A 101 -6.11 -46.29 -5.70
N GLU A 102 -6.84 -45.46 -6.43
CA GLU A 102 -8.14 -44.98 -6.02
C GLU A 102 -9.15 -46.15 -5.96
N GLY A 103 -9.85 -46.28 -4.84
CA GLY A 103 -10.76 -47.41 -4.61
C GLY A 103 -10.07 -48.73 -4.24
N ALA A 104 -8.79 -48.71 -3.81
CA ALA A 104 -8.13 -49.92 -3.32
C ALA A 104 -8.96 -50.65 -2.24
N SER A 105 -9.14 -51.96 -2.41
CA SER A 105 -9.95 -52.75 -1.49
C SER A 105 -9.29 -52.89 -0.12
N ALA A 106 -10.09 -53.04 0.93
CA ALA A 106 -9.58 -53.25 2.29
C ALA A 106 -8.62 -54.45 2.39
N VAL A 107 -8.87 -55.51 1.62
CA VAL A 107 -8.00 -56.70 1.54
C VAL A 107 -6.62 -56.32 1.02
N ARG A 108 -6.56 -55.50 -0.03
CA ARG A 108 -5.31 -55.06 -0.64
C ARG A 108 -4.55 -54.08 0.25
N ILE A 109 -5.25 -53.12 0.84
CA ILE A 109 -4.66 -52.19 1.84
C ILE A 109 -4.02 -53.00 2.98
N ALA A 110 -4.74 -53.97 3.53
CA ALA A 110 -4.25 -54.81 4.63
C ALA A 110 -3.08 -55.71 4.21
N ALA A 111 -3.06 -56.21 2.97
CA ALA A 111 -1.94 -56.99 2.45
C ALA A 111 -0.64 -56.16 2.36
N VAL A 112 -0.73 -54.93 1.84
CA VAL A 112 0.42 -54.01 1.77
C VAL A 112 0.89 -53.63 3.17
N ALA A 113 -0.03 -53.28 4.07
CA ALA A 113 0.33 -52.93 5.46
C ALA A 113 1.07 -54.07 6.19
N ARG A 114 0.61 -55.32 6.01
CA ARG A 114 1.28 -56.49 6.60
C ARG A 114 2.66 -56.75 6.00
N ALA A 115 2.82 -56.59 4.68
CA ALA A 115 4.11 -56.76 4.03
C ALA A 115 5.16 -55.77 4.56
N CYS A 116 4.74 -54.56 4.93
CA CYS A 116 5.62 -53.57 5.51
C CYS A 116 5.87 -53.73 7.03
N ALA A 117 5.06 -54.55 7.70
CA ALA A 117 5.20 -54.82 9.14
C ALA A 117 6.14 -56.00 9.44
N VAL A 118 6.71 -56.64 8.41
CA VAL A 118 7.71 -57.70 8.60
C VAL A 118 9.01 -57.06 9.08
N PRO A 119 9.51 -57.38 10.29
CA PRO A 119 10.83 -56.95 10.71
C PRO A 119 11.89 -57.61 9.82
N ALA A 120 12.90 -56.84 9.41
CA ALA A 120 14.10 -57.37 8.78
C ALA A 120 14.87 -58.30 9.73
#